data_AF-A0A101WKI0-F1
#
_entry.id   AF-A0A101WKI0-F1
#
_cell.length_a   1.000
_cell.length_b   1.000
_cell.length_c   1.000
_cell.angle_alpha   90.00
_cell.angle_beta   90.00
_cell.angle_gamma   90.00
#
_symmetry.space_group_name_H-M   'P 1'
#
loop_
_entity.id
_entity.type
_entity.pdbx_description
1 polymer ?
#
loop_
_entity_poly.entity_id
_entity_poly.type
_entity_poly.pdbx_seq_one_letter_code
_entity_poly.pdbx_strand_id
1 'polypeptide(L)'
;MKLLDNINRITKFLSAKKKMKDSIPIGFLGGLIGTIAMDMSNIAFKKSGLSEKTYAQYAGSVLLSPFRLIFKQNYLFGQILHLITGSILGIPLFNLLKKTGKDNYSFKGAVYGAFVWEILYSFGQRLGVVRAKTYTTRTHYTSIIDNLIYGFASTATMVFLADHSVFPQAIDKQIEIPIESNIVSNGDADYINHEVNILH
;
A
#
# COMPACT_ATOMS: atom_id res chain seq x y z
N MET A 1 -17.36 34.27 -2.89
CA MET A 1 -16.68 34.04 -4.19
C MET A 1 -15.17 33.88 -4.06
N LYS A 2 -14.41 34.87 -3.56
CA LYS A 2 -12.93 34.81 -3.40
C LYS A 2 -12.36 33.59 -2.65
N LEU A 3 -13.10 33.04 -1.68
CA LEU A 3 -12.67 31.87 -0.91
C LEU A 3 -12.66 30.59 -1.78
N LEU A 4 -13.69 30.42 -2.61
CA LEU A 4 -13.81 29.29 -3.54
C LEU A 4 -12.75 29.38 -4.64
N ASP A 5 -12.43 30.59 -5.10
CA ASP A 5 -11.37 30.82 -6.09
C ASP A 5 -9.98 30.50 -5.55
N ASN A 6 -9.72 30.79 -4.27
CA ASN A 6 -8.47 30.40 -3.61
C ASN A 6 -8.36 28.89 -3.42
N ILE A 7 -9.45 28.22 -3.05
CA ILE A 7 -9.50 26.76 -2.95
C ILE A 7 -9.27 26.12 -4.33
N ASN A 8 -9.89 26.67 -5.38
CA ASN A 8 -9.67 26.21 -6.76
C ASN A 8 -8.24 26.46 -7.24
N ARG A 9 -7.61 27.56 -6.85
CA ARG A 9 -6.19 27.81 -7.17
C ARG A 9 -5.25 26.85 -6.46
N ILE A 10 -5.48 26.58 -5.18
CA ILE A 10 -4.66 25.67 -4.38
C ILE A 10 -4.82 24.23 -4.91
N THR A 11 -6.04 23.78 -5.17
CA THR A 11 -6.31 22.47 -5.76
C THR A 11 -5.72 22.35 -7.17
N LYS A 12 -5.81 23.39 -8.00
CA LYS A 12 -5.19 23.42 -9.33
C LYS A 12 -3.65 23.38 -9.23
N PHE A 13 -3.04 24.07 -8.28
CA PHE A 13 -1.60 24.03 -8.02
C PHE A 13 -1.13 22.65 -7.51
N LEU A 14 -1.94 21.99 -6.67
CA LEU A 14 -1.71 20.62 -6.22
C LEU A 14 -1.90 19.60 -7.35
N SER A 15 -2.79 19.87 -8.32
CA SER A 15 -3.01 19.05 -9.51
C SER A 15 -1.98 19.30 -10.63
N ALA A 16 -1.37 20.49 -10.67
CA ALA A 16 -0.38 20.89 -11.67
C ALA A 16 1.04 20.38 -11.36
N LYS A 17 1.24 19.76 -10.19
CA LYS A 17 2.50 19.06 -9.90
C LYS A 17 2.57 17.82 -10.79
N LYS A 18 3.60 17.73 -11.65
CA LYS A 18 3.95 16.50 -12.38
C LYS A 18 3.95 15.33 -11.39
N LYS A 19 2.95 14.46 -11.50
CA LYS A 19 2.88 13.23 -10.72
C LYS A 19 4.01 12.31 -11.16
N MET A 20 4.52 11.52 -10.22
CA MET A 20 5.67 10.67 -10.45
C MET A 20 5.23 9.35 -11.08
N LYS A 21 6.08 8.79 -11.95
CA LYS A 21 5.85 7.46 -12.56
C LYS A 21 6.85 6.40 -12.09
N ASP A 22 8.03 6.82 -11.65
CA ASP A 22 9.08 5.92 -11.20
C ASP A 22 8.74 5.30 -9.85
N SER A 23 8.81 3.97 -9.79
CA SER A 23 8.39 3.18 -8.64
C SER A 23 9.36 3.25 -7.47
N ILE A 24 10.66 3.42 -7.74
CA ILE A 24 11.68 3.51 -6.70
C ILE A 24 11.49 4.77 -5.84
N PRO A 25 11.50 6.00 -6.39
CA PRO A 25 11.37 7.19 -5.58
C PRO A 25 9.97 7.37 -4.97
N ILE A 26 8.89 6.93 -5.64
CA ILE A 26 7.55 6.92 -5.03
C ILE A 26 7.51 5.98 -3.82
N GLY A 27 7.99 4.76 -4.00
CA GLY A 27 8.04 3.76 -2.94
C GLY A 27 8.91 4.21 -1.77
N PHE A 28 10.10 4.72 -2.07
CA PHE A 28 11.04 5.22 -1.07
C PHE A 28 10.46 6.38 -0.26
N LEU A 29 9.92 7.42 -0.91
CA LEU A 29 9.31 8.57 -0.23
C LEU A 29 8.05 8.17 0.55
N GLY A 30 7.23 7.28 0.00
CA GLY A 30 6.08 6.72 0.71
C GLY A 30 6.49 5.97 1.98
N GLY A 31 7.50 5.10 1.87
CA GLY A 31 8.08 4.40 3.03
C GLY A 31 8.63 5.39 4.07
N LEU A 32 9.35 6.42 3.64
CA LEU A 32 9.91 7.44 4.52
C LEU A 32 8.83 8.16 5.32
N ILE A 33 7.79 8.68 4.65
CA ILE A 33 6.69 9.38 5.32
C ILE A 33 5.94 8.45 6.28
N GLY A 34 5.70 7.20 5.88
CA GLY A 34 5.11 6.21 6.78
C GLY A 34 5.96 5.94 8.01
N THR A 35 7.29 5.90 7.86
CA THR A 35 8.22 5.67 8.97
C THR A 35 8.22 6.86 9.93
N ILE A 36 8.18 8.09 9.41
CA ILE A 36 8.06 9.29 10.24
C ILE A 36 6.75 9.27 11.04
N ALA A 37 5.63 8.93 10.40
CA ALA A 37 4.34 8.82 11.08
C ALA A 37 4.36 7.72 12.17
N MET A 38 4.97 6.57 11.87
CA MET A 38 5.20 5.49 12.83
C MET A 38 6.02 5.97 14.03
N ASP A 39 7.14 6.66 13.80
CA ASP A 39 8.00 7.16 14.87
C ASP A 39 7.29 8.19 15.75
N MET A 40 6.49 9.09 15.16
CA MET A 40 5.69 10.05 15.92
C MET A 40 4.71 9.35 16.87
N SER A 41 3.99 8.34 16.37
CA SER A 41 3.08 7.51 17.17
C SER A 41 3.85 6.77 18.28
N ASN A 42 4.94 6.12 17.91
CA ASN A 42 5.75 5.36 18.84
C ASN A 42 6.37 6.22 19.96
N ILE A 43 6.84 7.43 19.63
CA ILE A 43 7.33 8.39 20.63
C ILE A 43 6.19 8.80 21.58
N ALA A 44 4.96 8.98 21.09
CA ALA A 44 3.81 9.26 21.94
C ALA A 44 3.47 8.09 22.87
N PHE A 45 3.48 6.85 22.36
CA PHE A 45 3.30 5.64 23.17
C PHE A 45 4.42 5.45 24.19
N LYS A 46 5.65 5.78 23.82
CA LYS A 46 6.80 5.71 24.72
C LYS A 46 6.67 6.72 25.86
N LYS A 47 6.27 7.97 25.55
CA LYS A 47 6.06 9.04 26.55
C LYS A 47 4.90 8.74 27.51
N SER A 48 3.86 8.05 27.04
CA SER A 48 2.73 7.61 27.87
C SER A 48 2.99 6.31 28.64
N GLY A 49 4.18 5.70 28.49
CA GLY A 49 4.54 4.45 29.15
C GLY A 49 3.87 3.20 28.59
N LEU A 50 3.21 3.30 27.43
CA LEU A 50 2.58 2.17 26.74
C LEU A 50 3.59 1.32 25.95
N SER A 51 4.70 1.93 25.51
CA SER A 51 5.80 1.26 24.81
C SER A 51 7.10 1.30 25.62
N GLU A 52 7.86 0.20 25.60
CA GLU A 52 9.14 0.08 26.29
C GLU A 52 10.32 0.64 25.51
N LYS A 53 10.25 0.67 24.17
CA LYS A 53 11.38 1.00 23.30
C LYS A 53 10.92 1.75 22.07
N THR A 54 11.82 2.56 21.53
CA THR A 54 11.59 3.20 20.23
C THR A 54 12.10 2.38 19.07
N TYR A 55 11.58 2.64 17.86
CA TYR A 55 12.08 1.96 16.67
C TYR A 55 13.53 2.28 16.34
N ALA A 56 14.01 3.49 16.67
CA ALA A 56 15.44 3.80 16.65
C ALA A 56 16.26 2.83 17.51
N GLN A 57 15.75 2.43 18.68
CA GLN A 57 16.42 1.45 19.54
C GLN A 57 16.37 0.04 18.96
N TYR A 58 15.27 -0.38 18.34
CA TYR A 58 15.23 -1.69 17.67
C TYR A 58 16.19 -1.75 16.49
N ALA A 59 16.13 -0.78 15.57
CA ALA A 59 17.00 -0.73 14.39
C ALA A 59 18.48 -0.59 14.77
N GLY A 60 18.79 0.31 15.71
CA GLY A 60 20.15 0.47 16.22
C GLY A 60 20.70 -0.79 16.89
N SER A 61 19.84 -1.63 17.48
CA SER A 61 20.25 -2.86 18.16
C SER A 61 20.72 -3.97 17.23
N VAL A 62 20.48 -3.84 15.92
CA VAL A 62 21.03 -4.74 14.91
C VAL A 62 22.56 -4.63 14.92
N LEU A 63 23.10 -3.40 14.91
CA LEU A 63 24.55 -3.16 14.83
C LEU A 63 25.20 -2.87 16.19
N LEU A 64 24.49 -2.20 17.09
CA LEU A 64 25.01 -1.81 18.40
C LEU A 64 24.40 -2.64 19.52
N SER A 65 25.12 -2.77 20.64
CA SER A 65 24.54 -3.37 21.84
C SER A 65 23.41 -2.48 22.39
N PRO A 66 22.31 -3.05 22.92
CA PRO A 66 21.16 -2.27 23.37
C PRO A 66 21.49 -1.20 24.42
N PHE A 67 22.45 -1.46 25.31
CA PHE A 67 22.86 -0.51 26.35
C PHE A 67 23.55 0.74 25.77
N ARG A 68 24.16 0.65 24.59
CA ARG A 68 24.80 1.81 23.92
C ARG A 68 23.78 2.77 23.32
N LEU A 69 22.54 2.33 23.11
CA LEU A 69 21.48 3.13 22.49
C LEU A 69 20.82 4.13 23.45
N ILE A 70 21.30 4.20 24.70
CA ILE A 70 20.96 5.28 25.63
C ILE A 70 21.67 6.58 25.25
N PHE A 71 22.84 6.49 24.59
CA PHE A 71 23.62 7.65 24.18
C PHE A 71 23.04 8.27 22.92
N LYS A 72 22.86 9.59 22.92
CA LYS A 72 22.18 10.35 21.86
C LYS A 72 22.72 10.07 20.45
N GLN A 73 24.03 9.96 20.30
CA GLN A 73 24.68 9.69 19.00
C GLN A 73 24.31 8.30 18.45
N ASN A 74 24.35 7.27 19.30
CA ASN A 74 23.99 5.91 18.92
C ASN A 74 22.48 5.77 18.67
N TYR A 75 21.67 6.49 19.45
CA TYR A 75 20.24 6.59 19.20
C TYR A 75 19.95 7.20 17.82
N LEU A 76 20.62 8.33 17.49
CA LEU A 76 20.45 8.99 16.19
C LEU A 76 20.89 8.08 15.03
N PHE A 77 21.97 7.33 15.21
CA PHE A 77 22.37 6.32 14.23
C PHE A 77 21.28 5.26 14.03
N GLY A 78 20.72 4.73 15.12
CA GLY A 78 19.57 3.82 15.06
C GLY A 78 18.35 4.43 14.37
N GLN A 79 18.08 5.71 14.60
CA GLN A 79 17.01 6.46 13.93
C GLN A 79 17.23 6.56 12.42
N ILE A 80 18.46 6.84 11.98
CA ILE A 80 18.81 6.88 10.55
C ILE A 80 18.63 5.50 9.92
N LEU A 81 19.11 4.44 10.58
CA LEU A 81 18.91 3.06 10.11
C LEU A 81 17.42 2.72 9.98
N HIS A 82 16.61 3.13 10.96
CA HIS A 82 15.18 2.90 10.92
C HIS A 82 14.50 3.61 9.74
N LEU A 83 14.80 4.89 9.54
CA LEU A 83 14.26 5.69 8.43
C LEU A 83 14.64 5.10 7.07
N ILE A 84 15.90 4.70 6.88
CA ILE A 84 16.37 4.07 5.63
C ILE A 84 15.63 2.75 5.40
N THR A 85 15.56 1.90 6.45
CA THR A 85 14.89 0.59 6.37
C THR A 85 13.43 0.76 5.97
N GLY A 86 12.68 1.62 6.66
CA GLY A 86 11.27 1.87 6.36
C GLY A 86 11.04 2.51 4.98
N SER A 87 11.98 3.34 4.51
CA SER A 87 11.97 3.88 3.14
C SER A 87 12.12 2.78 2.10
N ILE A 88 13.11 1.89 2.26
CA ILE A 88 13.36 0.77 1.33
C ILE A 88 12.15 -0.18 1.29
N LEU A 89 11.53 -0.47 2.43
CA LEU A 89 10.35 -1.34 2.52
C LEU A 89 9.11 -0.76 1.82
N GLY A 90 9.08 0.55 1.58
CA GLY A 90 8.05 1.20 0.79
C GLY A 90 8.12 0.88 -0.71
N ILE A 91 9.28 0.47 -1.23
CA ILE A 91 9.46 0.10 -2.65
C ILE A 91 8.65 -1.16 -3.00
N PRO A 92 8.79 -2.31 -2.30
CA PRO A 92 7.93 -3.47 -2.53
C PRO A 92 6.45 -3.18 -2.29
N LEU A 93 6.11 -2.36 -1.30
CA LEU A 93 4.72 -1.92 -1.07
C LEU A 93 4.14 -1.17 -2.27
N PHE A 94 4.88 -0.25 -2.86
CA PHE A 94 4.39 0.46 -4.04
C PHE A 94 4.24 -0.47 -5.25
N ASN A 95 5.16 -1.43 -5.43
CA ASN A 95 5.03 -2.45 -6.46
C ASN A 95 3.80 -3.35 -6.25
N LEU A 96 3.42 -3.64 -5.00
CA LEU A 96 2.16 -4.32 -4.68
C LEU A 96 0.95 -3.49 -5.12
N LEU A 97 0.94 -2.18 -4.85
CA LEU A 97 -0.14 -1.29 -5.29
C LEU A 97 -0.22 -1.16 -6.82
N LYS A 98 0.93 -1.10 -7.51
CA LYS A 98 0.97 -1.11 -8.98
C LYS A 98 0.38 -2.37 -9.59
N LYS A 99 0.47 -3.51 -8.90
CA LYS A 99 -0.09 -4.77 -9.39
C LYS A 99 -1.57 -4.92 -9.03
N THR A 100 -1.95 -4.49 -7.84
CA THR A 100 -3.27 -4.75 -7.26
C THR A 100 -4.24 -3.59 -7.42
N GLY A 101 -3.80 -2.43 -7.89
CA GLY A 101 -4.64 -1.23 -7.96
C GLY A 101 -4.60 -0.37 -6.70
N LYS A 102 -5.06 0.88 -6.85
CA LYS A 102 -5.19 1.87 -5.76
C LYS A 102 -6.51 1.75 -5.00
N ASP A 103 -7.41 0.87 -5.40
CA ASP A 103 -8.59 0.51 -4.63
C ASP A 103 -8.17 0.02 -3.24
N ASN A 104 -8.86 0.50 -2.20
CA ASN A 104 -8.60 0.14 -0.81
C ASN A 104 -7.11 0.24 -0.40
N TYR A 105 -6.35 1.18 -0.98
CA TYR A 105 -4.90 1.31 -0.76
C TYR A 105 -4.55 1.38 0.74
N SER A 106 -5.39 2.05 1.53
CA SER A 106 -5.26 2.16 2.98
C SER A 106 -5.25 0.79 3.66
N PHE A 107 -6.19 -0.08 3.33
CA PHE A 107 -6.28 -1.43 3.89
C PHE A 107 -5.11 -2.31 3.42
N LYS A 108 -4.78 -2.27 2.13
CA LYS A 108 -3.60 -2.98 1.57
C LYS A 108 -2.32 -2.56 2.28
N GLY A 109 -2.18 -1.25 2.53
CA GLY A 109 -1.07 -0.68 3.29
C GLY A 109 -1.02 -1.20 4.72
N ALA A 110 -2.14 -1.14 5.44
CA ALA A 110 -2.22 -1.61 6.82
C ALA A 110 -1.85 -3.10 6.97
N VAL A 111 -2.39 -3.96 6.09
CA VAL A 111 -2.04 -5.39 6.06
C VAL A 111 -0.55 -5.59 5.78
N TYR A 112 0.00 -4.87 4.80
CA TYR A 112 1.42 -4.93 4.50
C TYR A 112 2.29 -4.47 5.66
N GLY A 113 1.93 -3.37 6.33
CA GLY A 113 2.64 -2.87 7.51
C GLY A 113 2.67 -3.91 8.64
N ALA A 114 1.52 -4.52 8.95
CA ALA A 114 1.44 -5.59 9.94
C ALA A 114 2.28 -6.82 9.55
N PHE A 115 2.30 -7.19 8.27
CA PHE A 115 3.11 -8.30 7.76
C PHE A 115 4.61 -8.03 7.84
N VAL A 116 5.04 -6.82 7.46
CA VAL A 116 6.43 -6.38 7.57
C VAL A 116 6.91 -6.40 9.01
N TRP A 117 6.05 -5.99 9.96
CA TRP A 117 6.36 -6.09 11.37
C TRP A 117 6.62 -7.52 11.82
N GLU A 118 5.74 -8.47 11.47
CA GLU A 118 5.91 -9.86 11.87
C GLU A 118 7.22 -10.45 11.31
N ILE A 119 7.58 -10.11 10.07
CA ILE A 119 8.85 -10.52 9.49
C ILE A 119 10.03 -9.87 10.21
N LEU A 120 10.09 -8.54 10.30
CA LEU A 120 11.30 -7.88 10.81
C LEU A 120 11.46 -8.03 12.31
N TYR A 121 10.36 -7.89 13.04
CA TYR A 121 10.37 -7.84 14.48
C TYR A 121 10.32 -9.25 15.07
N SER A 122 9.28 -10.03 14.77
CA SER A 122 9.11 -11.36 15.37
C SER A 122 10.18 -12.33 14.88
N PHE A 123 10.50 -12.33 13.58
CA PHE A 123 11.59 -13.17 13.06
C PHE A 123 12.98 -12.62 13.44
N GLY A 124 13.19 -11.30 13.32
CA GLY A 124 14.48 -10.69 13.66
C GLY A 124 14.88 -10.86 15.13
N GLN A 125 13.91 -10.85 16.06
CA GLN A 125 14.18 -11.18 17.46
C GLN A 125 14.45 -12.68 17.66
N ARG A 126 13.69 -13.58 17.00
CA ARG A 126 13.91 -15.03 17.08
C ARG A 126 15.29 -15.44 16.58
N LEU A 127 15.79 -14.79 15.52
CA LEU A 127 17.14 -15.02 15.00
C LEU A 127 18.25 -14.30 15.77
N GLY A 128 17.92 -13.51 16.81
CA GLY A 128 18.89 -12.75 17.58
C GLY A 128 19.51 -11.57 16.83
N VAL A 129 18.99 -11.20 15.66
CA VAL A 129 19.44 -10.05 14.86
C VAL A 129 19.03 -8.75 15.56
N VAL A 130 17.79 -8.67 16.02
CA VAL A 130 17.30 -7.53 16.82
C VAL A 130 17.57 -7.85 18.29
N ARG A 131 18.60 -7.22 18.86
CA ARG A 131 19.05 -7.50 20.22
C ARG A 131 18.26 -6.75 21.30
N ALA A 132 17.55 -5.68 20.93
CA ALA A 132 16.66 -4.97 21.85
C ALA A 132 15.39 -5.79 22.11
N LYS A 133 15.29 -6.33 23.33
CA LYS A 133 14.14 -7.11 23.79
C LYS A 133 13.05 -6.24 24.39
N THR A 134 11.84 -6.78 24.35
CA THR A 134 10.61 -6.22 24.88
C THR A 134 9.95 -7.25 25.76
N TYR A 135 9.37 -6.81 26.88
CA TYR A 135 8.89 -7.70 27.92
C TYR A 135 7.39 -7.54 28.18
N THR A 136 6.78 -6.46 27.69
CA THR A 136 5.38 -6.12 27.95
C THR A 136 4.49 -6.37 26.75
N THR A 137 3.33 -7.00 27.00
CA THR A 137 2.27 -7.19 26.00
C THR A 137 1.75 -5.85 25.45
N ARG A 138 1.75 -4.80 26.27
CA ARG A 138 1.36 -3.44 25.85
C ARG A 138 2.22 -2.93 24.71
N THR A 139 3.54 -3.16 24.77
CA THR A 139 4.45 -2.76 23.69
C THR A 139 4.10 -3.49 22.39
N HIS A 140 3.80 -4.79 22.45
CA HIS A 140 3.39 -5.55 21.26
C HIS A 140 2.10 -4.98 20.63
N TYR A 141 1.09 -4.63 21.42
CA TYR A 141 -0.12 -3.97 20.90
C TYR A 141 0.17 -2.62 20.26
N THR A 142 0.96 -1.77 20.92
CA THR A 142 1.36 -0.48 20.35
C THR A 142 2.19 -0.64 19.08
N SER A 143 3.03 -1.68 19.00
CA SER A 143 3.80 -1.96 17.80
C SER A 143 2.92 -2.36 16.63
N ILE A 144 1.86 -3.16 16.84
CA ILE A 144 0.89 -3.44 15.79
C ILE A 144 0.27 -2.14 15.28
N ILE A 145 -0.20 -1.27 16.18
CA ILE A 145 -0.79 0.03 15.83
C ILE A 145 0.19 0.89 15.03
N ASP A 146 1.43 1.03 15.50
CA ASP A 146 2.49 1.77 14.83
C ASP A 146 2.71 1.27 13.38
N ASN A 147 2.66 -0.06 13.17
CA ASN A 147 2.86 -0.64 11.84
C ASN A 147 1.64 -0.51 10.92
N LEU A 148 0.44 -0.49 11.48
CA LEU A 148 -0.75 -0.08 10.73
C LEU A 148 -0.59 1.38 10.26
N ILE A 149 -0.19 2.28 11.16
CA ILE A 149 0.04 3.71 10.85
C ILE A 149 1.06 3.87 9.72
N TYR A 150 2.18 3.14 9.78
CA TYR A 150 3.17 3.10 8.69
C TYR A 150 2.52 2.74 7.36
N GLY A 151 1.80 1.61 7.33
CA GLY A 151 1.15 1.13 6.11
C GLY A 151 0.15 2.13 5.53
N PHE A 152 -0.71 2.71 6.38
CA PHE A 152 -1.67 3.74 5.99
C PHE A 152 -0.98 4.98 5.42
N ALA A 153 -0.05 5.56 6.18
CA ALA A 153 0.62 6.79 5.80
C ALA A 153 1.49 6.61 4.54
N SER A 154 2.16 5.46 4.41
CA SER A 154 2.95 5.12 3.23
C SER A 154 2.10 5.02 1.98
N THR A 155 1.02 4.23 2.01
CA THR A 155 0.16 4.05 0.83
C THR A 155 -0.60 5.31 0.46
N ALA A 156 -1.06 6.11 1.44
CA ALA A 156 -1.65 7.43 1.18
C ALA A 156 -0.67 8.36 0.47
N THR A 157 0.60 8.40 0.93
CA THR A 157 1.67 9.18 0.30
C THR A 157 1.96 8.69 -1.11
N MET A 158 2.04 7.37 -1.31
CA MET A 158 2.30 6.78 -2.63
C MET A 158 1.19 7.13 -3.63
N VAL A 159 -0.08 6.98 -3.24
CA VAL A 159 -1.22 7.34 -4.10
C VAL A 159 -1.26 8.84 -4.36
N PHE A 160 -0.87 9.67 -3.40
CA PHE A 160 -0.77 11.10 -3.58
C PHE A 160 0.35 11.49 -4.56
N LEU A 161 1.52 10.85 -4.51
CA LEU A 161 2.67 11.16 -5.37
C LEU A 161 2.54 10.57 -6.78
N ALA A 162 1.92 9.40 -6.90
CA ALA A 162 1.84 8.62 -8.12
C ALA A 162 0.92 9.21 -9.18
N ASP A 163 1.32 9.09 -10.44
CA ASP A 163 0.47 9.39 -11.59
C ASP A 163 -0.60 8.30 -11.74
N HIS A 164 -1.84 8.67 -12.07
CA HIS A 164 -2.92 7.69 -12.18
C HIS A 164 -2.67 6.60 -13.22
N SER A 165 -1.86 6.88 -14.25
CA SER A 165 -1.48 5.89 -15.28
C SER A 165 -0.60 4.74 -14.77
N VAL A 166 0.00 4.85 -13.57
CA VAL A 166 0.83 3.75 -13.02
C VAL A 166 0.01 2.67 -12.35
N PHE A 167 -1.26 2.94 -12.04
CA PHE A 167 -2.16 1.97 -11.45
C PHE A 167 -2.98 1.30 -12.54
N PRO A 168 -3.29 0.00 -12.41
CA PRO A 168 -4.26 -0.67 -13.25
C PRO A 168 -5.56 0.12 -13.28
N GLN A 169 -6.09 0.35 -14.48
CA GLN A 169 -7.45 0.85 -14.61
C GLN A 169 -8.39 -0.28 -14.24
N ALA A 170 -9.48 0.05 -13.54
CA ALA A 170 -10.57 -0.92 -13.39
C ALA A 170 -10.99 -1.31 -14.82
N ILE A 171 -10.98 -2.60 -15.14
CA ILE A 171 -11.55 -3.09 -16.38
C ILE A 171 -13.04 -2.73 -16.30
N ASP A 172 -13.46 -1.70 -17.02
CA ASP A 172 -14.87 -1.52 -17.33
C ASP A 172 -15.26 -2.80 -18.05
N LYS A 173 -15.99 -3.69 -17.35
CA LYS A 173 -16.77 -4.74 -18.00
C LYS A 173 -17.80 -4.02 -18.86
N GLN A 174 -17.40 -3.58 -20.04
CA GLN A 174 -18.35 -3.45 -21.13
C GLN A 174 -18.86 -4.86 -21.33
N ILE A 175 -20.06 -5.10 -20.83
CA ILE A 175 -20.87 -6.24 -21.20
C ILE A 175 -21.01 -6.11 -22.72
N GLU A 176 -20.19 -6.84 -23.47
CA GLU A 176 -20.50 -7.16 -24.85
C GLU A 176 -21.84 -7.90 -24.79
N ILE A 177 -22.93 -7.16 -24.94
CA ILE A 177 -24.22 -7.74 -25.27
C ILE A 177 -23.98 -8.38 -26.64
N PRO A 178 -24.08 -9.71 -26.78
CA PRO A 178 -24.02 -10.33 -28.08
C PRO A 178 -25.18 -9.74 -28.88
N ILE A 179 -24.86 -8.95 -29.91
CA ILE A 179 -25.86 -8.53 -30.87
C ILE A 179 -26.28 -9.83 -31.58
N GLU A 180 -27.47 -10.32 -31.25
CA GLU A 180 -28.18 -11.34 -32.03
C GLU A 180 -28.38 -10.76 -33.43
N SER A 181 -27.40 -10.98 -34.31
CA SER A 181 -27.52 -10.64 -35.72
C SER A 181 -28.38 -11.69 -36.40
N ASN A 182 -29.58 -11.28 -36.77
CA ASN A 182 -30.28 -11.66 -38.00
C ASN A 182 -30.32 -13.17 -38.33
N ILE A 183 -31.35 -13.85 -37.85
CA ILE A 183 -31.99 -14.94 -38.60
C ILE A 183 -33.43 -14.50 -38.91
N VAL A 184 -33.54 -13.57 -39.86
CA VAL A 184 -34.67 -13.57 -40.79
C VAL A 184 -34.24 -14.45 -41.94
N SER A 185 -34.58 -15.74 -41.87
CA SER A 185 -34.65 -16.60 -43.05
C SER A 185 -36.11 -16.62 -43.49
N ASN A 186 -36.46 -15.66 -44.35
CA ASN A 186 -37.58 -15.82 -45.28
C ASN A 186 -37.26 -17.00 -46.19
N GLY A 187 -38.15 -18.00 -46.24
CA GLY A 187 -38.14 -18.99 -47.31
C GLY A 187 -38.52 -20.38 -46.85
N ASP A 188 -39.82 -20.63 -46.67
CA ASP A 188 -40.42 -21.96 -46.80
C ASP A 188 -41.85 -21.78 -47.32
N ALA A 189 -41.95 -21.49 -48.62
CA ALA A 189 -43.14 -21.63 -49.42
C ALA A 189 -42.69 -22.24 -50.76
N ASP A 190 -42.71 -23.57 -50.83
CA ASP A 190 -43.00 -24.37 -52.03
C ASP A 190 -42.51 -25.82 -51.84
N TYR A 191 -43.39 -26.68 -51.32
CA TYR A 191 -43.32 -28.12 -51.60
C TYR A 191 -44.63 -28.58 -52.24
N ILE A 192 -44.57 -28.44 -53.55
CA ILE A 192 -45.22 -29.14 -54.66
C ILE A 192 -45.96 -30.43 -54.28
N ASN A 193 -47.25 -30.41 -54.63
CA ASN A 193 -48.09 -31.56 -54.95
C ASN A 193 -47.44 -32.49 -55.97
N HIS A 194 -47.24 -33.77 -55.64
CA HIS A 194 -47.30 -34.85 -56.64
C HIS A 194 -47.60 -36.19 -55.97
N GLU A 195 -48.88 -36.49 -55.82
CA GLU A 195 -49.40 -37.85 -55.76
C GLU A 195 -50.28 -38.11 -56.99
N VAL A 196 -50.40 -39.38 -57.35
CA VAL A 196 -51.30 -39.99 -58.34
C VAL A 196 -50.77 -40.12 -59.78
N ASN A 197 -50.07 -41.22 -60.03
CA ASN A 197 -50.48 -42.24 -61.02
C ASN A 197 -49.40 -43.33 -61.15
N ILE A 198 -49.66 -44.58 -60.69
CA ILE A 198 -49.40 -45.82 -61.45
C ILE A 198 -50.38 -46.91 -60.96
N LEU A 199 -51.06 -47.54 -61.93
CA LEU A 199 -51.92 -48.72 -61.85
C LEU A 199 -51.19 -49.98 -61.37
N HIS A 200 -51.76 -50.73 -60.42
CA HIS A 200 -52.16 -52.15 -60.57
C HIS A 200 -52.82 -52.72 -59.31
#